data_AF-A0A931U8N2-F1
#
_entry.id   AF-A0A931U8N2-F1
#
_cell.length_a   1.000
_cell.length_b   1.000
_cell.length_c   1.000
_cell.angle_alpha   90.00
_cell.angle_beta   90.00
_cell.angle_gamma   90.00
#
_symmetry.space_group_name_H-M   'P 1'
#
loop_
_entity.id
_entity.type
_entity.pdbx_description
1 polymer ?
#
loop_
_entity_poly.entity_id
_entity_poly.type
_entity_poly.pdbx_seq_one_letter_code
_entity_poly.pdbx_strand_id
1 'polypeptide(L)'
;MAQKTIVTHVSPDFDGIPAIWLLKKFHPEFRDAKVAFVPVGEATYNNEPVDSNLDVLHVDTAAGKFDHHQTDEFTCGAKLVYEWLVREGYIKEDDDAARRMVEIVTQLDHGWDAYKWCEPSDDRYEFSIHNILVGWKILNPKQDEKYVEWTLFALDAVYVLLQQKAKAEKEVRDGKKFKTRWGEGVAVYSANDAILDVAIKGGYAMVVRKDPGKGYVRITGSNNHKVDLSKAYDLFRQKDPEATWFLHASKVLLRNGSTRNPTMRPTKLGIDEVVEILEKA
;
A
#
# COMPACT_ATOMS: atom_id res chain seq x y z
N MET A 1 28.70 6.56 -19.06
CA MET A 1 27.77 5.47 -19.42
C MET A 1 26.70 6.06 -20.31
N ALA A 2 26.25 5.34 -21.34
CA ALA A 2 25.13 5.79 -22.16
C ALA A 2 23.87 5.95 -21.29
N GLN A 3 23.03 6.92 -21.63
CA GLN A 3 21.79 7.15 -20.90
C GLN A 3 20.79 6.04 -21.26
N LYS A 4 20.32 5.30 -20.24
CA LYS A 4 19.29 4.28 -20.42
C LYS A 4 17.94 4.90 -20.82
N THR A 5 17.15 4.16 -21.59
CA THR A 5 15.80 4.54 -22.04
C THR A 5 14.81 3.42 -21.75
N ILE A 6 13.65 3.77 -21.20
CA ILE A 6 12.49 2.89 -21.07
C ILE A 6 11.45 3.39 -22.07
N VAL A 7 10.89 2.48 -22.86
CA VAL A 7 9.97 2.77 -23.95
C VAL A 7 8.64 2.12 -23.65
N THR A 8 7.56 2.87 -23.74
CA THR A 8 6.18 2.35 -23.64
C THR A 8 5.31 3.02 -24.69
N HIS A 9 4.04 2.66 -24.78
CA HIS A 9 3.14 3.24 -25.77
C HIS A 9 2.69 4.66 -25.39
N VAL A 10 2.30 5.46 -26.39
CA VAL A 10 1.65 6.77 -26.23
C VAL A 10 0.34 6.57 -25.45
N SER A 11 0.01 7.53 -24.59
CA SER A 11 -1.07 7.41 -23.60
C SER A 11 -0.90 6.16 -22.71
N PRO A 12 0.27 5.98 -22.06
CA PRO A 12 0.63 4.77 -21.32
C PRO A 12 -0.40 4.44 -20.24
N ASP A 13 -0.76 3.18 -20.09
CA ASP A 13 -1.82 2.74 -19.20
C ASP A 13 -1.30 2.26 -17.84
N PHE A 14 -2.14 1.52 -17.11
CA PHE A 14 -1.81 1.00 -15.79
C PHE A 14 -1.15 -0.38 -15.82
N ASP A 15 -0.51 -0.76 -16.93
CA ASP A 15 0.48 -1.84 -17.01
C ASP A 15 1.88 -1.29 -17.34
N GLY A 16 2.00 -0.52 -18.43
CA GLY A 16 3.27 0.09 -18.83
C GLY A 16 3.86 1.03 -17.77
N ILE A 17 3.05 1.82 -17.06
CA ILE A 17 3.57 2.74 -16.04
C ILE A 17 4.10 2.01 -14.79
N PRO A 18 3.39 1.03 -14.20
CA PRO A 18 3.98 0.18 -13.16
C PRO A 18 5.26 -0.56 -13.59
N ALA A 19 5.39 -0.97 -14.85
CA ALA A 19 6.63 -1.55 -15.37
C ALA A 19 7.80 -0.54 -15.33
N ILE A 20 7.55 0.71 -15.76
CA ILE A 20 8.50 1.82 -15.63
C ILE A 20 8.89 2.05 -14.16
N TRP A 21 7.90 2.04 -13.25
CA TRP A 21 8.13 2.23 -11.82
C TRP A 21 9.08 1.18 -11.26
N LEU A 22 8.85 -0.10 -11.56
CA LEU A 22 9.69 -1.21 -11.10
C LEU A 22 11.15 -1.04 -11.55
N LEU A 23 11.37 -0.73 -12.84
CA LEU A 23 12.71 -0.49 -13.38
C LEU A 23 13.40 0.69 -12.69
N LYS A 24 12.72 1.82 -12.55
CA LYS A 24 13.27 3.03 -11.91
C LYS A 24 13.53 2.85 -10.41
N LYS A 25 12.70 2.05 -9.73
CA LYS A 25 12.77 1.84 -8.29
C LYS A 25 13.88 0.88 -7.89
N PHE A 26 14.04 -0.22 -8.63
CA PHE A 26 14.85 -1.36 -8.20
C PHE A 26 16.09 -1.60 -9.07
N HIS A 27 16.10 -1.21 -10.33
CA HIS A 27 17.27 -1.41 -11.18
C HIS A 27 18.20 -0.18 -11.16
N PRO A 28 19.46 -0.32 -10.72
CA PRO A 28 20.35 0.82 -10.49
C PRO A 28 20.63 1.63 -11.77
N GLU A 29 20.79 0.97 -12.91
CA GLU A 29 21.05 1.67 -14.18
C GLU A 29 19.82 2.38 -14.76
N PHE A 30 18.59 1.93 -14.44
CA PHE A 30 17.37 2.50 -14.99
C PHE A 30 16.73 3.56 -14.08
N ARG A 31 17.28 3.78 -12.88
CA ARG A 31 16.82 4.80 -11.92
C ARG A 31 16.55 6.15 -12.59
N ASP A 32 17.54 6.64 -13.33
CA ASP A 32 17.50 7.93 -14.02
C ASP A 32 17.26 7.79 -15.53
N ALA A 33 16.74 6.64 -15.98
CA ALA A 33 16.44 6.41 -17.39
C ALA A 33 15.44 7.42 -17.93
N LYS A 34 15.61 7.80 -19.20
CA LYS A 34 14.57 8.55 -19.92
C LYS A 34 13.38 7.65 -20.19
N VAL A 35 12.20 8.25 -20.25
CA VAL A 35 11.00 7.56 -20.73
C VAL A 35 10.71 8.09 -22.13
N ALA A 36 10.46 7.19 -23.08
CA ALA A 36 10.08 7.50 -24.44
C ALA A 36 8.75 6.82 -24.79
N PHE A 37 8.01 7.43 -25.71
CA PHE A 37 6.67 6.97 -26.08
C PHE A 37 6.62 6.65 -27.57
N VAL A 38 6.03 5.51 -27.91
CA VAL A 38 5.83 5.05 -29.30
C VAL A 38 4.35 4.79 -29.56
N PRO A 39 3.85 4.88 -30.81
CA PRO A 39 2.50 4.43 -31.12
C PRO A 39 2.28 2.96 -30.71
N VAL A 40 1.03 2.59 -30.39
CA VAL A 40 0.66 1.20 -30.11
C VAL A 40 0.96 0.28 -31.31
N GLY A 41 1.22 -0.99 -31.05
CA GLY A 41 1.59 -1.99 -32.05
C GLY A 41 3.09 -2.25 -32.13
N GLU A 42 3.61 -2.47 -33.33
CA GLU A 42 5.02 -2.88 -33.57
C GLU A 42 6.00 -1.71 -33.67
N ALA A 43 5.59 -0.49 -33.32
CA ALA A 43 6.49 0.66 -33.38
C ALA A 43 7.59 0.55 -32.32
N THR A 44 8.85 0.58 -32.76
CA THR A 44 10.00 0.53 -31.86
C THR A 44 10.67 1.89 -31.70
N TYR A 45 11.59 1.98 -30.74
CA TYR A 45 12.34 3.21 -30.50
C TYR A 45 13.32 3.43 -31.65
N ASN A 46 13.28 4.61 -32.28
CA ASN A 46 14.10 4.96 -33.45
C ASN A 46 13.98 4.01 -34.66
N ASN A 47 12.93 3.18 -34.73
CA ASN A 47 12.79 2.11 -35.74
C ASN A 47 13.91 1.07 -35.70
N GLU A 48 14.58 0.90 -34.56
CA GLU A 48 15.55 -0.18 -34.35
C GLU A 48 14.81 -1.49 -34.01
N PRO A 49 15.34 -2.67 -34.34
CA PRO A 49 14.73 -3.93 -33.92
C PRO A 49 14.56 -3.97 -32.39
N VAL A 50 13.40 -4.43 -31.91
CA VAL A 50 13.12 -4.53 -30.48
C VAL A 50 14.18 -5.39 -29.78
N ASP A 51 14.56 -5.02 -28.56
CA ASP A 51 15.59 -5.67 -27.74
C ASP A 51 17.02 -5.73 -28.34
N SER A 52 17.28 -5.06 -29.46
CA SER A 52 18.62 -5.04 -30.09
C SER A 52 19.64 -4.14 -29.37
N ASN A 53 19.16 -3.21 -28.55
CA ASN A 53 19.99 -2.26 -27.80
C ASN A 53 19.83 -2.48 -26.29
N LEU A 54 20.91 -2.90 -25.61
CA LEU A 54 20.91 -3.17 -24.16
C LEU A 54 20.71 -1.92 -23.27
N ASP A 55 20.76 -0.72 -23.85
CA ASP A 55 20.45 0.53 -23.17
C ASP A 55 18.97 0.95 -23.31
N VAL A 56 18.17 0.19 -24.08
CA VAL A 56 16.75 0.47 -24.34
C VAL A 56 15.91 -0.73 -23.91
N LEU A 57 14.89 -0.50 -23.08
CA LEU A 57 13.90 -1.52 -22.73
C LEU A 57 12.50 -1.09 -23.15
N HIS A 58 11.83 -1.93 -23.93
CA HIS A 58 10.41 -1.80 -24.23
C HIS A 58 9.59 -2.51 -23.17
N VAL A 59 8.61 -1.82 -22.60
CA VAL A 59 7.66 -2.36 -21.63
C VAL A 59 6.25 -2.14 -22.17
N ASP A 60 5.46 -3.22 -22.16
CA ASP A 60 4.06 -3.19 -22.59
C ASP A 60 3.87 -2.63 -24.01
N THR A 61 4.82 -2.95 -24.91
CA THR A 61 4.78 -2.49 -26.30
C THR A 61 5.75 -3.25 -27.20
N ALA A 62 5.54 -3.12 -28.51
CA ALA A 62 6.48 -3.49 -29.57
C ALA A 62 6.88 -4.98 -29.65
N ALA A 63 6.13 -5.91 -29.03
CA ALA A 63 6.47 -7.33 -28.96
C ALA A 63 7.85 -7.61 -28.35
N GLY A 64 8.31 -6.71 -27.48
CA GLY A 64 9.60 -6.83 -26.81
C GLY A 64 9.57 -7.78 -25.63
N LYS A 65 10.73 -7.93 -24.98
CA LYS A 65 10.95 -8.79 -23.82
C LYS A 65 9.90 -8.66 -22.70
N PHE A 66 9.34 -7.46 -22.50
CA PHE A 66 8.37 -7.18 -21.45
C PHE A 66 6.99 -6.79 -22.01
N ASP A 67 6.65 -7.36 -23.17
CA ASP A 67 5.34 -7.27 -23.78
C ASP A 67 4.57 -8.60 -23.59
N HIS A 68 3.24 -8.53 -23.53
CA HIS A 68 2.37 -9.71 -23.32
C HIS A 68 1.24 -9.81 -24.35
N HIS A 69 1.12 -8.87 -25.28
CA HIS A 69 0.02 -8.82 -26.26
C HIS A 69 -0.05 -10.03 -27.21
N GLN A 70 0.93 -10.93 -27.21
CA GLN A 70 1.01 -12.13 -28.04
C GLN A 70 0.45 -13.39 -27.33
N THR A 71 -0.03 -13.25 -26.09
CA THR A 71 -0.50 -14.37 -25.26
C THR A 71 -1.78 -14.01 -24.48
N ASP A 72 -2.54 -15.02 -24.08
CA ASP A 72 -3.69 -14.90 -23.18
C ASP A 72 -3.36 -15.34 -21.72
N GLU A 73 -2.07 -15.60 -21.45
CA GLU A 73 -1.60 -15.92 -20.10
C GLU A 73 -1.99 -14.83 -19.09
N PHE A 74 -2.24 -15.24 -17.84
CA PHE A 74 -2.52 -14.32 -16.74
C PHE A 74 -1.24 -13.58 -16.30
N THR A 75 -0.81 -12.65 -17.14
CA THR A 75 0.39 -11.84 -17.03
C THR A 75 0.18 -10.46 -17.63
N CYS A 76 1.11 -9.55 -17.36
CA CYS A 76 1.16 -8.18 -17.87
C CYS A 76 2.62 -7.72 -17.93
N GLY A 77 2.94 -6.65 -18.64
CA GLY A 77 4.29 -6.09 -18.79
C GLY A 77 4.97 -5.78 -17.45
N ALA A 78 4.22 -5.22 -16.49
CA ALA A 78 4.73 -4.97 -15.13
C ALA A 78 5.14 -6.26 -14.41
N LYS A 79 4.38 -7.34 -14.59
CA LYS A 79 4.70 -8.65 -14.00
C LYS A 79 5.95 -9.25 -14.63
N LEU A 80 6.10 -9.17 -15.95
CA LEU A 80 7.31 -9.64 -16.65
C LEU A 80 8.57 -8.89 -16.18
N VAL A 81 8.47 -7.57 -15.99
CA VAL A 81 9.55 -6.76 -15.41
C VAL A 81 9.85 -7.19 -13.98
N TYR A 82 8.84 -7.38 -13.13
CA TYR A 82 9.01 -7.81 -11.75
C TYR A 82 9.73 -9.16 -11.66
N GLU A 83 9.26 -10.16 -12.40
CA GLU A 83 9.86 -11.50 -12.42
C GLU A 83 11.32 -11.46 -12.88
N TRP A 84 11.62 -10.63 -13.88
CA TRP A 84 12.99 -10.39 -14.29
C TRP A 84 13.83 -9.75 -13.19
N LEU A 85 13.35 -8.69 -12.54
CA LEU A 85 14.07 -8.01 -11.47
C LEU A 85 14.32 -8.91 -10.25
N VAL A 86 13.39 -9.82 -9.94
CA VAL A 86 13.57 -10.84 -8.90
C VAL A 86 14.64 -11.84 -9.33
N ARG A 87 14.56 -12.37 -10.55
CA ARG A 87 15.54 -13.34 -11.08
C ARG A 87 16.97 -12.80 -11.12
N GLU A 88 17.14 -11.52 -11.47
CA GLU A 88 18.44 -10.86 -11.48
C GLU A 88 18.90 -10.40 -10.07
N GLY A 89 18.09 -10.60 -9.03
CA GLY A 89 18.43 -10.26 -7.64
C GLY A 89 18.31 -8.78 -7.29
N TYR A 90 17.64 -7.97 -8.11
CA TYR A 90 17.36 -6.55 -7.81
C TYR A 90 16.20 -6.37 -6.83
N ILE A 91 15.25 -7.30 -6.84
CA ILE A 91 14.16 -7.40 -5.86
C ILE A 91 14.32 -8.72 -5.10
N LYS A 92 14.13 -8.70 -3.78
CA LYS A 92 14.14 -9.93 -2.99
C LYS A 92 12.85 -10.71 -3.22
N GLU A 93 12.95 -12.03 -3.32
CA GLU A 93 11.78 -12.92 -3.46
C GLU A 93 10.76 -12.75 -2.32
N ASP A 94 11.22 -12.38 -1.12
CA ASP A 94 10.39 -12.15 0.07
C ASP A 94 9.87 -10.71 0.21
N ASP A 95 10.00 -9.88 -0.83
CA ASP A 95 9.39 -8.55 -0.87
C ASP A 95 7.87 -8.65 -1.09
N ASP A 96 7.16 -8.92 0.01
CA ASP A 96 5.71 -9.04 0.06
C ASP A 96 4.98 -7.81 -0.53
N ALA A 97 5.55 -6.62 -0.41
CA ALA A 97 4.91 -5.39 -0.86
C ALA A 97 4.97 -5.26 -2.38
N ALA A 98 6.14 -5.50 -2.98
CA ALA A 98 6.32 -5.48 -4.43
C ALA A 98 5.47 -6.57 -5.09
N ARG A 99 5.51 -7.79 -4.54
CA ARG A 99 4.71 -8.93 -5.04
C ARG A 99 3.21 -8.61 -5.07
N ARG A 100 2.65 -8.14 -3.95
CA ARG A 100 1.21 -7.81 -3.85
C ARG A 100 0.81 -6.67 -4.77
N MET A 101 1.69 -5.69 -4.98
CA MET A 101 1.43 -4.59 -5.92
C MET A 101 1.30 -5.12 -7.35
N VAL A 102 2.26 -5.94 -7.78
CA VAL A 102 2.27 -6.56 -9.12
C VAL A 102 1.08 -7.48 -9.31
N GLU A 103 0.71 -8.27 -8.29
CA GLU A 103 -0.50 -9.09 -8.31
C GLU A 103 -1.76 -8.25 -8.58
N ILE A 104 -1.89 -7.06 -7.96
CA ILE A 104 -3.04 -6.17 -8.20
C ILE A 104 -2.97 -5.53 -9.59
N VAL A 105 -1.78 -5.13 -10.05
CA VAL A 105 -1.60 -4.60 -11.41
C VAL A 105 -2.02 -5.62 -12.46
N THR A 106 -1.59 -6.87 -12.35
CA THR A 106 -2.02 -7.94 -13.27
C THR A 106 -3.52 -8.19 -13.21
N GLN A 107 -4.16 -8.06 -12.04
CA GLN A 107 -5.63 -8.18 -11.95
C GLN A 107 -6.34 -7.05 -12.71
N LEU A 108 -5.85 -5.82 -12.56
CA LEU A 108 -6.41 -4.64 -13.21
C LEU A 108 -6.24 -4.70 -14.73
N ASP A 109 -5.06 -5.10 -15.20
CA ASP A 109 -4.78 -5.32 -16.63
C ASP A 109 -5.74 -6.35 -17.25
N HIS A 110 -6.10 -7.38 -16.49
CA HIS A 110 -7.08 -8.40 -16.89
C HIS A 110 -8.55 -8.01 -16.60
N GLY A 111 -8.81 -6.73 -16.27
CA GLY A 111 -10.14 -6.17 -16.04
C GLY A 111 -10.91 -6.78 -14.86
N TRP A 112 -10.21 -7.34 -13.85
CA TRP A 112 -10.87 -8.00 -12.73
C TRP A 112 -11.75 -7.05 -11.92
N ASP A 113 -11.45 -5.77 -11.90
CA ASP A 113 -12.27 -4.74 -11.27
C ASP A 113 -13.68 -4.66 -11.88
N ALA A 114 -13.84 -5.00 -13.16
CA ALA A 114 -15.13 -4.97 -13.84
C ALA A 114 -16.02 -6.23 -13.62
N TYR A 115 -15.44 -7.39 -13.27
CA TYR A 115 -16.22 -8.64 -13.20
C TYR A 115 -15.85 -9.65 -12.10
N LYS A 116 -14.68 -9.54 -11.46
CA LYS A 116 -14.25 -10.45 -10.37
C LYS A 116 -14.22 -9.80 -8.99
N TRP A 117 -13.88 -8.52 -8.91
CA TRP A 117 -13.94 -7.79 -7.66
C TRP A 117 -15.40 -7.57 -7.25
N CYS A 118 -15.63 -7.45 -5.93
CA CYS A 118 -16.98 -7.31 -5.40
C CYS A 118 -17.58 -5.95 -5.75
N GLU A 119 -18.90 -5.91 -5.94
CA GLU A 119 -19.64 -4.65 -6.16
C GLU A 119 -19.07 -3.82 -7.34
N PRO A 120 -18.84 -4.39 -8.53
CA PRO A 120 -18.06 -3.77 -9.62
C PRO A 120 -18.60 -2.43 -10.14
N SER A 121 -19.83 -2.06 -9.80
CA SER A 121 -20.47 -0.79 -10.17
C SER A 121 -20.47 0.26 -9.05
N ASP A 122 -19.71 0.04 -7.97
CA ASP A 122 -19.67 0.96 -6.83
C ASP A 122 -18.67 2.10 -7.06
N ASP A 123 -19.13 3.34 -6.86
CA ASP A 123 -18.38 4.59 -7.07
C ASP A 123 -17.05 4.68 -6.28
N ARG A 124 -16.79 3.78 -5.33
CA ARG A 124 -15.50 3.70 -4.63
C ARG A 124 -14.34 3.38 -5.57
N TYR A 125 -14.59 2.72 -6.70
CA TYR A 125 -13.54 2.35 -7.63
C TYR A 125 -12.97 3.55 -8.37
N GLU A 126 -13.69 4.65 -8.48
CA GLU A 126 -13.31 5.91 -9.12
C GLU A 126 -12.25 6.65 -8.29
N PHE A 127 -12.11 6.28 -7.01
CA PHE A 127 -11.02 6.70 -6.14
C PHE A 127 -9.79 5.78 -6.23
N SER A 128 -9.83 4.74 -7.06
CA SER A 128 -8.68 3.87 -7.33
C SER A 128 -7.72 4.57 -8.28
N ILE A 129 -6.41 4.35 -8.06
CA ILE A 129 -5.35 5.05 -8.76
C ILE A 129 -5.41 4.88 -10.29
N HIS A 130 -5.81 3.70 -10.78
CA HIS A 130 -5.91 3.41 -12.21
C HIS A 130 -7.08 4.15 -12.87
N ASN A 131 -8.21 4.29 -12.16
CA ASN A 131 -9.34 5.09 -12.61
C ASN A 131 -9.04 6.60 -12.53
N ILE A 132 -8.32 7.05 -11.50
CA ILE A 132 -7.84 8.43 -11.41
C ILE A 132 -6.89 8.74 -12.57
N LEU A 133 -6.03 7.81 -12.99
CA LEU A 133 -5.16 7.97 -14.16
C LEU A 133 -5.98 8.24 -15.43
N VAL A 134 -7.11 7.57 -15.64
CA VAL A 134 -8.02 7.87 -16.77
C VAL A 134 -8.52 9.32 -16.69
N GLY A 135 -8.98 9.77 -15.52
CA GLY A 135 -9.38 11.16 -15.30
C GLY A 135 -8.23 12.15 -15.52
N TRP A 136 -7.02 11.78 -15.11
CA TRP A 136 -5.81 12.58 -15.27
C TRP A 136 -5.44 12.79 -16.75
N LYS A 137 -5.62 11.76 -17.58
CA LYS A 137 -5.46 11.82 -19.03
C LYS A 137 -6.45 12.79 -19.68
N ILE A 138 -7.70 12.81 -19.22
CA ILE A 138 -8.74 13.73 -19.69
C ILE A 138 -8.36 15.19 -19.35
N LEU A 139 -7.88 15.45 -18.13
CA LEU A 139 -7.51 16.79 -17.69
C LEU A 139 -6.23 17.32 -18.37
N ASN A 140 -5.32 16.42 -18.75
CA ASN A 140 -4.01 16.77 -19.30
C ASN A 140 -3.77 16.07 -20.64
N PRO A 141 -4.55 16.33 -21.70
CA PRO A 141 -4.48 15.56 -22.94
C PRO A 141 -3.09 15.61 -23.58
N LYS A 142 -2.60 14.45 -24.06
CA LYS A 142 -1.31 14.28 -24.77
C LYS A 142 -0.07 14.71 -23.96
N GLN A 143 -0.12 14.54 -22.63
CA GLN A 143 0.99 14.87 -21.72
C GLN A 143 1.47 13.60 -21.03
N ASP A 144 1.96 12.64 -21.81
CA ASP A 144 2.31 11.29 -21.35
C ASP A 144 3.35 11.31 -20.21
N GLU A 145 4.31 12.24 -20.26
CA GLU A 145 5.28 12.43 -19.20
C GLU A 145 4.62 12.75 -17.85
N LYS A 146 3.55 13.55 -17.85
CA LYS A 146 2.80 13.90 -16.63
C LYS A 146 2.02 12.72 -16.06
N TYR A 147 1.56 11.82 -16.93
CA TYR A 147 0.87 10.61 -16.51
C TYR A 147 1.83 9.69 -15.77
N VAL A 148 3.00 9.48 -16.37
CA VAL A 148 4.08 8.69 -15.78
C VAL A 148 4.51 9.32 -14.46
N GLU A 149 4.95 10.59 -14.45
CA GLU A 149 5.47 11.27 -13.26
C GLU A 149 4.52 11.16 -12.05
N TRP A 150 3.25 11.52 -12.25
CA TRP A 150 2.25 11.46 -11.18
C TRP A 150 2.03 10.03 -10.68
N THR A 151 1.88 9.07 -11.60
CA THR A 151 1.60 7.68 -11.25
C THR A 151 2.80 7.03 -10.55
N LEU A 152 4.04 7.33 -10.97
CA LEU A 152 5.24 6.84 -10.28
C LEU A 152 5.28 7.28 -8.82
N PHE A 153 4.97 8.56 -8.55
CA PHE A 153 4.89 9.08 -7.20
C PHE A 153 3.77 8.40 -6.39
N ALA A 154 2.62 8.19 -7.03
CA ALA A 154 1.48 7.53 -6.41
C ALA A 154 1.78 6.06 -6.07
N LEU A 155 2.47 5.33 -6.96
CA LEU A 155 2.94 3.96 -6.74
C LEU A 155 3.96 3.88 -5.61
N ASP A 156 4.87 4.85 -5.47
CA ASP A 156 5.78 4.93 -4.32
C ASP A 156 5.01 5.02 -2.99
N ALA A 157 3.93 5.81 -2.95
CA ALA A 157 3.08 5.90 -1.76
C ALA A 157 2.35 4.57 -1.48
N VAL A 158 1.79 3.93 -2.50
CA VAL A 158 1.15 2.60 -2.36
C VAL A 158 2.15 1.56 -1.86
N TYR A 159 3.38 1.58 -2.38
CA TYR A 159 4.43 0.65 -1.99
C TYR A 159 4.77 0.79 -0.50
N VAL A 160 4.95 2.03 -0.02
CA VAL A 160 5.16 2.29 1.42
C VAL A 160 3.97 1.80 2.25
N LEU A 161 2.74 2.03 1.81
CA LEU A 161 1.54 1.54 2.51
C LEU A 161 1.50 0.01 2.59
N LEU A 162 1.85 -0.69 1.51
CA LEU A 162 1.91 -2.15 1.46
C LEU A 162 3.04 -2.70 2.35
N GLN A 163 4.20 -2.04 2.40
CA GLN A 163 5.28 -2.39 3.33
C GLN A 163 4.82 -2.27 4.79
N GLN A 164 4.17 -1.15 5.15
CA GLN A 164 3.62 -0.98 6.50
C GLN A 164 2.55 -2.02 6.80
N LYS A 165 1.66 -2.31 5.85
CA LYS A 165 0.63 -3.34 6.00
C LYS A 165 1.23 -4.73 6.22
N ALA A 166 2.17 -5.17 5.39
CA ALA A 166 2.79 -6.48 5.48
C ALA A 166 3.55 -6.66 6.81
N LYS A 167 4.25 -5.61 7.27
CA LYS A 167 4.89 -5.60 8.60
C LYS A 167 3.85 -5.67 9.71
N ALA A 168 2.78 -4.88 9.62
CA ALA A 168 1.70 -4.88 10.60
C ALA A 168 1.00 -6.24 10.71
N GLU A 169 0.78 -6.96 9.61
CA GLU A 169 0.22 -8.31 9.62
C GLU A 169 1.07 -9.29 10.45
N LYS A 170 2.40 -9.23 10.28
CA LYS A 170 3.36 -10.04 11.07
C LYS A 170 3.31 -9.66 12.55
N GLU A 171 3.39 -8.37 12.86
CA GLU A 171 3.35 -7.85 14.24
C GLU A 171 2.01 -8.10 14.95
N VAL A 172 0.88 -7.98 14.24
CA VAL A 172 -0.45 -8.30 14.79
C VAL A 172 -0.54 -9.78 15.10
N ARG A 173 -0.08 -10.67 14.21
CA ARG A 173 -0.08 -12.11 14.46
C ARG A 173 0.66 -12.46 15.75
N ASP A 174 1.85 -11.88 15.94
CA ASP A 174 2.73 -12.17 17.07
C ASP A 174 2.38 -11.34 18.34
N GLY A 175 1.45 -10.39 18.21
CA GLY A 175 1.00 -9.52 19.30
C GLY A 175 0.30 -10.26 20.44
N LYS A 176 0.33 -9.67 21.65
CA LYS A 176 -0.28 -10.23 22.86
C LYS A 176 -1.80 -10.32 22.70
N LYS A 177 -2.32 -11.54 22.63
CA LYS A 177 -3.78 -11.80 22.59
C LYS A 177 -4.37 -11.69 23.98
N PHE A 178 -5.58 -11.15 24.06
CA PHE A 178 -6.33 -11.04 25.32
C PHE A 178 -7.84 -11.11 25.05
N LYS A 179 -8.64 -11.38 26.08
CA LYS A 179 -10.09 -11.55 25.93
C LYS A 179 -10.84 -10.42 26.59
N THR A 180 -11.83 -9.87 25.89
CA THR A 180 -12.72 -8.84 26.42
C THR A 180 -14.16 -9.31 26.33
N ARG A 181 -15.08 -8.57 26.96
CA ARG A 181 -16.52 -8.83 26.84
C ARG A 181 -17.07 -8.75 25.40
N TRP A 182 -16.35 -8.09 24.48
CA TRP A 182 -16.73 -7.94 23.07
C TRP A 182 -16.11 -8.98 22.13
N GLY A 183 -15.13 -9.73 22.62
CA GLY A 183 -14.37 -10.70 21.84
C GLY A 183 -12.87 -10.60 22.05
N GLU A 184 -12.11 -11.25 21.17
CA GLU A 184 -10.66 -11.28 21.22
C GLU A 184 -10.05 -9.92 20.87
N GLY A 185 -9.06 -9.51 21.66
CA GLY A 185 -8.25 -8.34 21.42
C GLY A 185 -6.78 -8.70 21.19
N VAL A 186 -6.05 -7.76 20.57
CA VAL A 186 -4.60 -7.88 20.37
C VAL A 186 -3.89 -6.60 20.77
N ALA A 187 -2.81 -6.73 21.52
CA ALA A 187 -1.96 -5.62 21.93
C ALA A 187 -0.56 -5.75 21.32
N VAL A 188 -0.08 -4.68 20.69
CA VAL A 188 1.18 -4.65 19.95
C VAL A 188 2.02 -3.44 20.36
N TYR A 189 3.29 -3.67 20.64
CA TYR A 189 4.30 -2.60 20.71
C TYR A 189 4.84 -2.32 19.32
N SER A 190 4.50 -1.17 18.74
CA SER A 190 4.96 -0.84 17.39
C SER A 190 4.91 0.66 17.10
N ALA A 191 5.85 1.15 16.29
CA ALA A 191 5.82 2.48 15.69
C ALA A 191 4.83 2.58 14.49
N ASN A 192 4.38 1.43 13.98
CA ASN A 192 3.56 1.32 12.80
C ASN A 192 2.07 1.52 13.12
N ASP A 193 1.44 2.53 12.53
CA ASP A 193 0.01 2.82 12.74
C ASP A 193 -0.92 1.83 12.00
N ALA A 194 -0.44 1.12 10.96
CA ALA A 194 -1.24 0.17 10.19
C ALA A 194 -1.74 -1.02 11.05
N ILE A 195 -1.13 -1.26 12.21
CA ILE A 195 -1.56 -2.25 13.21
C ILE A 195 -3.05 -2.14 13.51
N LEU A 196 -3.56 -0.92 13.68
CA LEU A 196 -4.94 -0.70 14.08
C LEU A 196 -5.91 -1.22 13.01
N ASP A 197 -5.69 -0.84 11.76
CA ASP A 197 -6.57 -1.21 10.65
C ASP A 197 -6.42 -2.69 10.29
N VAL A 198 -5.19 -3.22 10.29
CA VAL A 198 -4.91 -4.64 10.00
C VAL A 198 -5.61 -5.53 11.02
N ALA A 199 -5.50 -5.24 12.32
CA ALA A 199 -6.15 -6.04 13.35
C ALA A 199 -7.67 -5.99 13.25
N ILE A 200 -8.28 -4.79 13.10
CA ILE A 200 -9.73 -4.68 12.99
C ILE A 200 -10.26 -5.38 11.74
N LYS A 201 -9.60 -5.21 10.59
CA LYS A 201 -9.95 -5.94 9.35
C LYS A 201 -9.73 -7.45 9.46
N GLY A 202 -8.78 -7.86 10.31
CA GLY A 202 -8.54 -9.25 10.67
C GLY A 202 -9.55 -9.86 11.64
N GLY A 203 -10.58 -9.11 12.05
CA GLY A 203 -11.69 -9.62 12.87
C GLY A 203 -11.50 -9.51 14.38
N TYR A 204 -10.45 -8.83 14.86
CA TYR A 204 -10.31 -8.57 16.30
C TYR A 204 -11.41 -7.60 16.77
N ALA A 205 -11.97 -7.86 17.94
CA ALA A 205 -12.93 -6.96 18.58
C ALA A 205 -12.27 -5.66 19.02
N MET A 206 -10.98 -5.74 19.39
CA MET A 206 -10.22 -4.59 19.86
C MET A 206 -8.72 -4.74 19.56
N VAL A 207 -8.06 -3.61 19.31
CA VAL A 207 -6.62 -3.54 19.13
C VAL A 207 -6.02 -2.44 19.97
N VAL A 208 -4.89 -2.72 20.59
CA VAL A 208 -4.04 -1.76 21.29
C VAL A 208 -2.71 -1.66 20.57
N ARG A 209 -2.33 -0.43 20.21
CA ARG A 209 -0.97 -0.11 19.75
C ARG A 209 -0.31 0.79 20.77
N LYS A 210 0.86 0.40 21.29
CA LYS A 210 1.72 1.27 22.08
C LYS A 210 3.00 1.60 21.30
N ASP A 211 3.25 2.88 21.09
CA ASP A 211 4.45 3.39 20.42
C ASP A 211 5.65 3.30 21.38
N PRO A 212 6.71 2.53 21.07
CA PRO A 212 7.85 2.39 21.98
C PRO A 212 8.71 3.66 22.08
N GLY A 213 8.69 4.54 21.07
CA GLY A 213 9.48 5.77 21.07
C GLY A 213 8.75 6.93 21.71
N LYS A 214 7.45 7.11 21.41
CA LYS A 214 6.64 8.24 21.89
C LYS A 214 5.82 7.93 23.14
N GLY A 215 5.67 6.65 23.49
CA GLY A 215 4.81 6.19 24.59
C GLY A 215 3.31 6.27 24.30
N TYR A 216 2.91 6.74 23.11
CA TYR A 216 1.52 6.94 22.71
C TYR A 216 0.77 5.61 22.69
N VAL A 217 -0.46 5.62 23.18
CA VAL A 217 -1.36 4.47 23.17
C VAL A 217 -2.56 4.79 22.30
N ARG A 218 -2.86 3.91 21.36
CA ARG A 218 -4.07 3.98 20.54
C ARG A 218 -4.84 2.68 20.70
N ILE A 219 -6.11 2.80 21.05
CA ILE A 219 -7.04 1.70 21.22
C ILE A 219 -8.18 1.90 20.23
N THR A 220 -8.39 0.91 19.37
CA THR A 220 -9.49 0.89 18.41
C THR A 220 -10.35 -0.33 18.69
N GLY A 221 -11.65 -0.10 18.87
CA GLY A 221 -12.68 -1.13 18.93
C GLY A 221 -13.35 -1.33 17.57
N SER A 222 -13.87 -2.54 17.34
CA SER A 222 -14.63 -2.87 16.13
C SER A 222 -16.10 -2.51 16.27
N ASN A 223 -16.64 -1.81 15.27
CA ASN A 223 -18.09 -1.56 15.17
C ASN A 223 -18.89 -2.85 15.00
N ASN A 224 -18.34 -3.86 14.32
CA ASN A 224 -19.00 -5.15 14.12
C ASN A 224 -19.21 -5.88 15.46
N HIS A 225 -18.30 -5.67 16.41
CA HIS A 225 -18.38 -6.22 17.77
C HIS A 225 -19.12 -5.29 18.74
N LYS A 226 -19.66 -4.15 18.26
CA LYS A 226 -20.40 -3.16 19.05
C LYS A 226 -19.61 -2.69 20.28
N VAL A 227 -18.30 -2.47 20.11
CA VAL A 227 -17.42 -2.04 21.19
C VAL A 227 -17.80 -0.64 21.70
N ASP A 228 -17.76 -0.43 23.02
CA ASP A 228 -17.97 0.87 23.66
C ASP A 228 -16.90 1.08 24.74
N LEU A 229 -15.93 1.96 24.46
CA LEU A 229 -14.79 2.22 25.33
C LEU A 229 -15.07 3.26 26.43
N SER A 230 -16.33 3.68 26.67
CA SER A 230 -16.64 4.64 27.73
C SER A 230 -16.16 4.19 29.10
N LYS A 231 -16.45 2.94 29.50
CA LYS A 231 -15.99 2.42 30.79
C LYS A 231 -14.47 2.29 30.86
N ALA A 232 -13.83 1.88 29.77
CA ALA A 232 -12.36 1.82 29.70
C ALA A 232 -11.75 3.22 29.88
N TYR A 233 -12.29 4.23 29.20
CA TYR A 233 -11.86 5.62 29.30
C TYR A 233 -11.89 6.15 30.74
N ASP A 234 -12.99 5.90 31.46
CA ASP A 234 -13.11 6.31 32.86
C ASP A 234 -12.06 5.61 33.75
N LEU A 235 -11.86 4.31 33.56
CA LEU A 235 -10.84 3.54 34.27
C LEU A 235 -9.41 4.05 34.00
N PHE A 236 -9.10 4.37 32.74
CA PHE A 236 -7.79 4.95 32.39
C PHE A 236 -7.55 6.30 33.05
N ARG A 237 -8.55 7.19 33.06
CA ARG A 237 -8.44 8.49 33.71
C ARG A 237 -8.28 8.40 35.22
N GLN A 238 -8.90 7.40 35.84
CA GLN A 238 -8.72 7.16 37.28
C GLN A 238 -7.34 6.59 37.59
N LYS A 239 -6.83 5.68 36.74
CA LYS A 239 -5.55 5.02 36.95
C LYS A 239 -4.34 5.91 36.67
N ASP A 240 -4.43 6.76 35.64
CA ASP A 240 -3.38 7.71 35.26
C ASP A 240 -3.99 9.10 35.00
N PRO A 241 -4.29 9.87 36.05
CA PRO A 241 -4.98 11.15 35.95
C PRO A 241 -4.15 12.25 35.28
N GLU A 242 -2.82 12.09 35.25
CA GLU A 242 -1.91 13.04 34.62
C GLU A 242 -1.84 12.87 33.09
N ALA A 243 -2.18 11.68 32.60
CA ALA A 243 -2.23 11.39 31.17
C ALA A 243 -3.45 12.01 30.48
N THR A 244 -3.26 12.47 29.26
CA THR A 244 -4.37 13.00 28.45
C THR A 244 -4.98 11.87 27.63
N TRP A 245 -6.17 11.43 28.02
CA TRP A 245 -6.97 10.48 27.26
C TRP A 245 -8.05 11.21 26.46
N PHE A 246 -8.30 10.75 25.25
CA PHE A 246 -9.36 11.25 24.38
C PHE A 246 -10.20 10.08 23.87
N LEU A 247 -11.48 10.08 24.22
CA LEU A 247 -12.48 9.19 23.67
C LEU A 247 -13.24 9.91 22.54
N HIS A 248 -13.20 9.35 21.34
CA HIS A 248 -13.97 9.86 20.22
C HIS A 248 -15.47 9.68 20.46
N ALA A 249 -16.32 10.54 19.89
CA ALA A 249 -17.78 10.49 20.07
C ALA A 249 -18.42 9.16 19.64
N SER A 250 -17.79 8.43 18.72
CA SER A 250 -18.21 7.08 18.33
C SER A 250 -17.96 6.02 19.40
N LYS A 251 -17.21 6.35 20.46
CA LYS A 251 -16.82 5.48 21.58
C LYS A 251 -15.95 4.27 21.24
N VAL A 252 -15.64 4.05 19.96
CA VAL A 252 -14.75 2.96 19.50
C VAL A 252 -13.29 3.39 19.33
N LEU A 253 -12.96 4.68 19.46
CA LEU A 253 -11.59 5.17 19.35
C LEU A 253 -11.18 5.84 20.65
N LEU A 254 -10.19 5.27 21.33
CA LEU A 254 -9.61 5.81 22.56
C LEU A 254 -8.12 6.04 22.33
N ARG A 255 -7.69 7.29 22.54
CA ARG A 255 -6.33 7.74 22.19
C ARG A 255 -5.65 8.39 23.38
N ASN A 256 -4.37 8.14 23.50
CA ASN A 256 -3.47 8.82 24.41
C ASN A 256 -2.18 9.17 23.66
N GLY A 257 -1.95 10.47 23.51
CA GLY A 257 -0.93 11.01 22.61
C GLY A 257 -1.42 11.15 21.17
N SER A 258 -0.93 12.20 20.50
CA SER A 258 -1.20 12.47 19.10
C SER A 258 -0.14 13.41 18.56
N THR A 259 0.38 13.14 17.36
CA THR A 259 1.24 14.11 16.66
C THR A 259 0.49 15.37 16.24
N ARG A 260 -0.85 15.31 16.21
CA ARG A 260 -1.72 16.45 15.88
C ARG A 260 -2.05 17.33 17.08
N ASN A 261 -1.74 16.88 18.30
CA ASN A 261 -1.88 17.69 19.50
C ASN A 261 -0.63 17.53 20.37
N PRO A 262 0.36 18.43 20.21
CA PRO A 262 1.66 18.30 20.86
C PRO A 262 1.60 18.46 22.39
N THR A 263 0.49 18.96 22.95
CA THR A 263 0.33 19.14 24.40
C THR A 263 -0.20 17.90 25.11
N MET A 264 -0.56 16.84 24.37
CA MET A 264 -1.00 15.58 24.96
C MET A 264 0.13 14.92 25.75
N ARG A 265 -0.18 14.51 26.98
CA ARG A 265 0.74 13.78 27.87
C ARG A 265 0.52 12.28 27.72
N PRO A 266 1.54 11.52 27.26
CA PRO A 266 1.43 10.07 27.15
C PRO A 266 1.28 9.43 28.52
N THR A 267 0.55 8.33 28.56
CA THR A 267 0.35 7.52 29.77
C THR A 267 1.63 6.80 30.16
N LYS A 268 1.85 6.68 31.47
CA LYS A 268 2.94 5.88 32.04
C LYS A 268 2.61 4.40 32.09
N LEU A 269 1.35 4.02 31.87
CA LEU A 269 0.90 2.64 31.90
C LEU A 269 1.61 1.80 30.84
N GLY A 270 2.14 0.65 31.25
CA GLY A 270 2.65 -0.38 30.36
C GLY A 270 1.54 -1.02 29.52
N ILE A 271 1.90 -1.73 28.46
CA ILE A 271 0.89 -2.40 27.62
C ILE A 271 0.09 -3.44 28.40
N ASP A 272 0.70 -4.10 29.39
CA ASP A 272 0.04 -5.12 30.21
C ASP A 272 -1.02 -4.50 31.11
N GLU A 273 -0.72 -3.37 31.76
CA GLU A 273 -1.69 -2.61 32.55
C GLU A 273 -2.84 -2.08 31.69
N VAL A 274 -2.54 -1.67 30.45
CA VAL A 274 -3.56 -1.27 29.48
C VAL A 274 -4.48 -2.44 29.14
N VAL A 275 -3.92 -3.62 28.88
CA VAL A 275 -4.71 -4.83 28.62
C VAL A 275 -5.58 -5.19 29.83
N GLU A 276 -5.04 -5.19 31.05
CA GLU A 276 -5.80 -5.51 32.27
C GLU A 276 -7.01 -4.59 32.49
N ILE A 277 -6.88 -3.30 32.17
CA ILE A 277 -8.00 -2.35 32.22
C ILE A 277 -9.07 -2.72 31.20
N LEU A 278 -8.66 -3.09 29.99
CA LEU A 278 -9.56 -3.44 28.90
C LEU A 278 -10.29 -4.78 29.12
N GLU A 279 -9.67 -5.75 29.80
CA GLU A 279 -10.32 -7.01 30.17
C GLU A 279 -11.42 -6.80 31.22
N LYS A 280 -11.33 -5.75 32.04
CA LYS A 280 -12.29 -5.41 33.10
C LYS A 280 -13.40 -4.45 32.67
N ALA A 281 -13.23 -3.76 31.53
CA ALA A 281 -14.17 -2.77 31.01
C ALA A 281 -15.42 -3.44 30.42
#